data_AF-A0A3D2MR88-F1
#
_entry.id   AF-A0A3D2MR88-F1
#
_cell.length_a   1.000
_cell.length_b   1.000
_cell.length_c   1.000
_cell.angle_alpha   90.00
_cell.angle_beta   90.00
_cell.angle_gamma   90.00
#
_symmetry.space_group_name_H-M   'P 1'
#
loop_
_entity.id
_entity.type
_entity.pdbx_description
1 polymer ?
#
loop_
_entity_poly.entity_id
_entity_poly.type
_entity_poly.pdbx_seq_one_letter_code
_entity_poly.pdbx_strand_id
1 'polypeptide(L)' 'GTLALYRAPQAYAAISGRNYTIPDDVKHMARSVLSHRMIATSQARLHGRVMEQIVEDVLHTVPVPVES' A
#
# COMPACT_ATOMS: atom_id res chain seq x y z
N GLY A 1 6.69 7.35 -6.27
CA GLY A 1 5.91 6.49 -5.36
C GLY A 1 5.57 5.24 -6.11
N THR A 2 4.90 5.43 -7.24
CA THR A 2 4.45 4.41 -8.19
C THR A 2 5.52 3.40 -8.58
N LEU A 3 6.73 3.81 -8.99
CA LEU A 3 7.79 2.85 -9.37
C LEU A 3 8.24 1.96 -8.19
N ALA A 4 8.34 2.54 -6.99
CA ALA A 4 8.67 1.77 -5.79
C ALA A 4 7.53 0.82 -5.41
N LEU A 5 6.28 1.27 -5.55
CA LEU A 5 5.09 0.45 -5.30
C LEU A 5 4.92 -0.66 -6.35
N TYR A 6 5.48 -0.49 -7.55
CA TYR A 6 5.53 -1.54 -8.57
C TYR A 6 6.61 -2.58 -8.26
N ARG A 7 7.82 -2.16 -7.86
CA ARG A 7 8.97 -3.05 -7.65
C ARG A 7 8.99 -3.74 -6.28
N ALA A 8 8.56 -3.08 -5.21
CA ALA A 8 8.62 -3.63 -3.87
C ALA A 8 7.79 -4.92 -3.70
N PRO A 9 6.54 -5.02 -4.22
CA PRO A 9 5.78 -6.26 -4.20
C PRO A 9 6.43 -7.39 -4.99
N GLN A 10 7.13 -7.08 -6.10
CA GLN A 10 7.87 -8.07 -6.89
C GLN A 10 9.04 -8.64 -6.09
N ALA A 11 9.81 -7.77 -5.43
CA ALA A 11 10.90 -8.19 -4.54
C ALA A 11 10.37 -9.02 -3.36
N TYR A 12 9.26 -8.60 -2.76
CA TYR A 12 8.62 -9.33 -1.66
C TYR A 12 8.14 -10.72 -2.09
N ALA A 13 7.50 -10.83 -3.26
CA ALA A 13 7.10 -12.11 -3.83
C ALA A 13 8.30 -13.02 -4.09
N ALA A 14 9.38 -12.48 -4.68
CA ALA A 14 10.61 -13.22 -4.95
C ALA A 14 11.28 -13.75 -3.67
N ILE A 15 11.38 -12.92 -2.63
CA ILE A 15 11.91 -13.33 -1.31
C ILE A 15 11.00 -14.40 -0.68
N SER A 16 9.69 -14.34 -0.95
CA SER A 16 8.70 -15.32 -0.51
C SER A 16 8.67 -16.60 -1.38
N GLY A 17 9.62 -16.78 -2.30
CA GLY A 17 9.71 -17.96 -3.18
C GLY A 17 8.65 -18.01 -4.29
N ARG A 18 7.96 -16.90 -4.58
CA ARG A 18 6.95 -16.79 -5.64
C ARG A 18 7.52 -16.02 -6.82
N ASN A 19 7.18 -16.47 -8.03
CA ASN A 19 7.61 -15.84 -9.28
C ASN A 19 6.65 -14.74 -9.78
N TYR A 20 5.56 -14.50 -9.05
CA TYR A 20 4.55 -13.51 -9.39
C TYR A 20 4.02 -12.84 -8.13
N THR A 21 3.62 -11.58 -8.31
CA THR A 21 3.00 -10.75 -7.26
C THR A 21 1.52 -11.08 -7.14
N ILE A 22 1.03 -11.20 -5.91
CA ILE A 22 -0.41 -11.30 -5.60
C ILE A 22 -0.93 -9.97 -5.02
N PRO A 23 -2.26 -9.73 -5.01
CA PRO A 23 -2.83 -8.49 -4.48
C PRO A 23 -2.38 -8.16 -3.06
N ASP A 24 -2.21 -9.17 -2.21
CA ASP A 24 -1.78 -8.99 -0.82
C ASP A 24 -0.35 -8.45 -0.69
N ASP A 25 0.55 -8.77 -1.63
CA ASP A 25 1.90 -8.20 -1.66
C ASP A 25 1.85 -6.69 -1.91
N VAL A 26 0.96 -6.27 -2.82
CA VAL A 26 0.76 -4.86 -3.16
C VAL A 26 0.21 -4.12 -1.94
N LYS A 27 -0.82 -4.68 -1.29
CA LYS A 27 -1.40 -4.11 -0.07
C LYS A 27 -0.39 -4.02 1.07
N HIS A 28 0.41 -5.07 1.27
CA HIS A 28 1.43 -5.12 2.30
C HIS A 28 2.52 -4.04 2.09
N MET A 29 2.96 -3.84 0.85
CA MET A 29 3.98 -2.83 0.53
C MET A 29 3.42 -1.41 0.44
N ALA A 30 2.14 -1.23 0.10
CA ALA A 30 1.52 0.08 -0.09
C ALA A 30 1.63 0.97 1.15
N ARG A 31 1.38 0.42 2.36
CA ARG A 31 1.55 1.17 3.61
C ARG A 31 2.96 1.74 3.73
N SER A 32 3.98 0.90 3.64
CA SER A 32 5.38 1.32 3.82
C SER A 32 5.86 2.27 2.71
N VAL A 33 5.44 2.06 1.46
CA VAL A 33 5.88 2.87 0.30
C VAL A 33 5.19 4.23 0.22
N LEU A 34 3.92 4.34 0.63
CA LEU A 34 3.13 5.55 0.44
C LEU A 34 3.08 6.47 1.68
N SER A 35 3.06 5.91 2.89
CA SER A 35 2.77 6.70 4.11
C SER A 35 3.74 7.86 4.33
N HIS A 36 5.05 7.61 4.16
CA HIS A 36 6.09 8.63 4.30
C HIS A 36 6.16 9.63 3.12
N ARG A 37 5.38 9.40 2.06
CA ARG A 37 5.34 10.23 0.85
C ARG A 37 4.10 11.12 0.79
N MET A 38 3.19 10.97 1.75
CA MET A 38 1.97 11.74 1.85
C MET A 38 2.21 12.96 2.75
N ILE A 39 1.58 14.08 2.38
CA ILE A 39 1.60 15.29 3.19
C ILE A 39 0.22 15.44 3.80
N ALA A 40 0.13 15.25 5.12
CA ALA A 40 -1.10 15.45 5.86
C ALA A 40 -1.55 16.91 5.80
N THR A 41 -2.82 17.14 5.47
CA THR A 41 -3.45 18.46 5.61
C THR A 41 -3.54 18.86 7.08
N SER A 42 -3.67 20.17 7.35
CA SER A 42 -3.82 20.68 8.72
C SER A 42 -4.99 20.02 9.46
N GLN A 43 -6.12 19.82 8.77
CA GLN A 43 -7.28 19.12 9.32
C GLN A 43 -6.96 17.67 9.72
N ALA A 44 -6.27 16.91 8.86
CA ALA A 44 -5.90 15.53 9.15
C ALA A 44 -4.95 15.42 10.36
N ARG A 45 -4.00 16.35 10.49
CA ARG A 45 -3.09 16.44 11.65
C ARG A 45 -3.84 16.72 12.95
N LEU A 46 -4.79 17.67 12.93
CA LEU A 46 -5.61 18.03 14.09
C LEU A 46 -6.50 16.87 14.57
N HIS A 47 -6.95 16.01 13.66
CA HIS A 47 -7.73 14.81 13.99
C HIS A 47 -6.86 13.61 14.39
N GLY A 48 -5.54 13.79 14.55
CA GLY A 48 -4.63 12.73 14.95
C GLY A 48 -4.50 11.58 13.95
N ARG A 49 -4.86 11.78 12.67
CA ARG A 49 -4.79 10.71 11.68
C ARG A 49 -3.35 10.42 11.28
N VAL A 50 -2.97 9.16 11.40
CA VAL A 50 -1.65 8.65 11.00
C VAL A 50 -1.70 8.29 9.50
N MET A 51 -0.68 8.64 8.72
CA MET A 51 -0.69 8.45 7.24
C MET A 51 -0.88 6.98 6.87
N GLU A 52 -0.31 6.08 7.67
CA GLU A 52 -0.42 4.63 7.56
C GLU A 52 -1.89 4.16 7.62
N GLN A 53 -2.70 4.77 8.49
CA GLN A 53 -4.13 4.46 8.62
C GLN A 53 -4.91 4.96 7.42
N ILE A 54 -4.59 6.17 6.92
CA ILE A 54 -5.24 6.71 5.72
C ILE A 54 -4.97 5.82 4.50
N VAL A 55 -3.73 5.35 4.34
CA VAL A 55 -3.39 4.41 3.25
C VAL A 55 -4.18 3.12 3.37
N GLU A 56 -4.30 2.56 4.57
CA GLU A 56 -5.06 1.33 4.81
C GLU A 56 -6.56 1.50 4.54
N ASP A 57 -7.16 2.60 5.02
CA ASP A 57 -8.56 2.95 4.75
C ASP A 57 -8.83 3.00 3.24
N VAL A 58 -7.94 3.65 2.47
CA VAL A 58 -8.06 3.73 1.01
C VAL A 58 -7.94 2.35 0.36
N LEU A 59 -6.99 1.52 0.79
CA LEU A 59 -6.82 0.17 0.25
C LEU A 59 -8.05 -0.71 0.48
N HIS A 60 -8.78 -0.51 1.59
CA HIS A 60 -10.03 -1.22 1.86
C HIS A 60 -11.19 -0.80 0.93
N THR A 61 -11.13 0.37 0.30
CA THR A 61 -12.16 0.81 -0.66
C THR A 61 -12.05 0.12 -2.02
N VAL A 62 -10.93 -0.55 -2.30
CA VAL A 62 -10.68 -1.20 -3.59
C VAL A 62 -10.85 -2.72 -3.44
N PRO A 63 -11.86 -3.34 -4.08
CA PRO A 63 -12.04 -4.77 -4.01
C PRO A 63 -10.88 -5.49 -4.71
N VAL A 64 -10.49 -6.65 -4.18
CA VAL A 64 -9.56 -7.54 -4.87
C VAL A 64 -10.30 -8.18 -6.04
N PRO A 65 -9.73 -8.19 -7.26
CA PRO A 65 -10.32 -8.92 -8.37
C PRO A 65 -10.45 -10.40 -8.01
N VAL A 66 -11.67 -10.93 -8.04
CA VAL A 66 -11.94 -12.38 -8.05
C VAL A 66 -12.15 -12.79 -9.50
N GLU A 67 -11.55 -13.89 -9.93
CA GLU A 67 -11.79 -14.43 -11.28
C GLU A 67 -13.29 -14.72 -11.44
N SER A 68 -13.87 -14.27 -12.57
CA SER A 68 -15.25 -14.54 -12.97
C SER A 68 -15.30 -15.74 -13.90
#